data_AF-A0A5R8MJ50-F1
#
_entry.id   AF-A0A5R8MJ50-F1
#
_cell.length_a   1.000
_cell.length_b   1.000
_cell.length_c   1.000
_cell.angle_alpha   90.00
_cell.angle_beta   90.00
_cell.angle_gamma   90.00
#
_symmetry.space_group_name_H-M   'P 1'
#
loop_
_entity.id
_entity.type
_entity.pdbx_description
1 polymer ?
#
loop_
_entity_poly.entity_id
_entity_poly.type
_entity_poly.pdbx_seq_one_letter_code
_entity_poly.pdbx_strand_id
1 'polypeptide(L)' 'MYRRIDQLHGHDPGEDVILPLVEAWAGSTKEAQRWYKETPIPALGDLTAQQLVARGRVAEVLSYIEHIEHDGYA' A
#
# COMPACT_ATOMS: atom_id res chain seq x y z
N MET A 1 25.72 -23.51 -0.46
CA MET A 1 24.46 -24.08 -0.99
C MET A 1 23.27 -23.49 -0.23
N TYR A 2 22.90 -22.23 -0.49
CA TYR A 2 21.67 -21.64 0.05
C TYR A 2 20.60 -21.76 -1.03
N ARG A 3 19.92 -22.91 -1.06
CA ARG A 3 18.75 -23.09 -1.91
C ARG A 3 17.55 -22.67 -1.07
N ARG A 4 16.76 -21.72 -1.60
CA ARG A 4 15.33 -21.48 -1.27
C ARG A 4 15.03 -20.45 -0.16
N ILE A 5 15.33 -19.17 -0.41
CA ILE A 5 14.54 -18.05 0.17
C ILE A 5 13.68 -17.34 -0.88
N ASP A 6 13.55 -17.92 -2.07
CA ASP A 6 12.66 -17.44 -3.15
C ASP A 6 11.15 -17.58 -2.82
N GLN A 7 10.82 -17.85 -1.54
CA GLN A 7 9.46 -17.93 -1.03
C GLN A 7 9.35 -17.35 0.39
N LEU A 8 10.17 -16.32 0.68
CA LEU A 8 9.66 -15.25 1.53
C LEU A 8 9.00 -14.28 0.56
N HIS A 9 7.71 -14.48 0.25
CA HIS A 9 6.89 -13.32 -0.09
C HIS A 9 6.82 -12.54 1.22
N GLY A 10 7.93 -11.87 1.55
CA GLY A 10 8.10 -11.08 2.74
C GLY A 10 7.04 -10.02 2.60
N HIS A 11 6.00 -10.14 3.41
CA HIS A 11 5.04 -9.08 3.60
C HIS A 11 5.88 -7.85 3.92
N ASP A 12 6.00 -6.93 2.97
CA ASP A 12 6.75 -5.71 3.20
C ASP A 12 6.12 -5.07 4.44
N PRO A 13 6.90 -4.60 5.44
CA PRO A 13 6.32 -4.01 6.64
C PRO A 13 5.38 -2.82 6.31
N GLY A 14 5.55 -2.21 5.13
CA GLY A 14 4.61 -1.21 4.61
C GLY A 14 3.26 -1.78 4.12
N GLU A 15 3.23 -3.00 3.60
CA GLU A 15 1.98 -3.65 3.17
C GLU A 15 1.06 -3.93 4.38
N ASP A 16 1.64 -4.32 5.53
CA ASP A 16 0.87 -4.67 6.75
C ASP A 16 0.15 -3.47 7.35
N VAL A 17 0.74 -2.28 7.20
CA VAL A 17 0.14 -1.03 7.69
C VAL A 17 -0.79 -0.39 6.66
N ILE A 18 -0.56 -0.58 5.36
CA ILE A 18 -1.38 0.03 4.30
C ILE A 18 -2.64 -0.79 4.03
N LEU A 19 -2.54 -2.11 3.89
CA LEU A 19 -3.69 -2.95 3.57
C LEU A 19 -4.90 -2.81 4.51
N PRO A 20 -4.77 -2.76 5.85
CA PRO A 20 -5.93 -2.63 6.73
C PRO A 20 -6.61 -1.26 6.61
N LEU A 21 -5.85 -0.20 6.34
CA LEU A 21 -6.42 1.13 6.06
C LEU A 21 -7.21 1.07 4.75
N VAL A 22 -6.61 0.48 3.71
CA VAL A 22 -7.27 0.33 2.41
C VAL A 22 -8.48 -0.57 2.46
N GLU A 23 -8.44 -1.63 3.26
CA GLU A 23 -9.56 -2.54 3.46
C GLU A 23 -10.78 -1.83 4.06
N ALA A 24 -10.58 -0.84 4.93
CA ALA A 24 -11.66 -0.08 5.55
C ALA A 24 -12.50 0.69 4.51
N TRP A 25 -11.88 1.25 3.47
CA TRP A 25 -12.59 1.98 2.39
C TRP A 25 -12.86 1.14 1.14
N ALA A 26 -12.02 0.16 0.82
CA ALA A 26 -12.23 -0.75 -0.30
C ALA A 26 -13.25 -1.85 0.01
N GLY A 27 -13.54 -2.12 1.30
CA GLY A 27 -14.55 -3.09 1.73
C GLY A 27 -14.14 -4.56 1.60
N SER A 28 -12.92 -4.85 1.11
CA SER A 28 -12.40 -6.21 0.99
C SER A 28 -10.88 -6.25 0.85
N THR A 29 -10.23 -7.23 1.48
CA THR A 29 -8.78 -7.45 1.41
C THR A 29 -8.27 -7.57 -0.03
N LYS A 30 -9.05 -8.21 -0.90
CA LYS A 30 -8.70 -8.40 -2.32
C LYS A 30 -8.66 -7.07 -3.06
N GLU A 31 -9.61 -6.18 -2.78
CA GLU A 31 -9.65 -4.85 -3.39
C GLU A 31 -8.54 -3.96 -2.83
N ALA A 32 -8.23 -4.08 -1.54
CA ALA A 32 -7.09 -3.40 -0.93
C ALA A 32 -5.75 -3.80 -1.57
N GLN A 33 -5.52 -5.10 -1.75
CA GLN A 33 -4.33 -5.59 -2.45
C GLN A 33 -4.29 -5.15 -3.91
N ARG A 34 -5.44 -5.11 -4.57
CA ARG A 34 -5.57 -4.66 -5.94
C ARG A 34 -5.18 -3.19 -6.05
N TRP A 35 -5.72 -2.35 -5.16
CA TRP A 35 -5.37 -0.94 -5.09
C TRP A 35 -3.87 -0.76 -4.83
N TYR A 36 -3.32 -1.47 -3.85
CA TYR A 36 -1.92 -1.40 -3.47
C TYR A 36 -0.94 -1.67 -4.63
N LYS A 37 -1.30 -2.59 -5.53
CA LYS A 37 -0.45 -3.04 -6.65
C LYS A 37 -0.76 -2.37 -7.98
N GLU A 38 -2.02 -2.04 -8.23
CA GLU A 38 -2.49 -1.59 -9.54
C GLU A 38 -2.86 -0.10 -9.58
N THR A 39 -3.03 0.56 -8.43
CA THR A 39 -3.45 1.97 -8.40
C THR A 39 -2.24 2.91 -8.27
N PRO A 40 -1.92 3.69 -9.31
CA PRO A 40 -0.92 4.75 -9.21
C PRO A 40 -1.47 5.92 -8.41
N ILE A 41 -0.63 6.49 -7.55
CA ILE A 41 -0.95 7.67 -6.76
C ILE A 41 -0.34 8.89 -7.45
N PRO A 42 -1.12 9.69 -8.22
CA PRO A 42 -0.59 10.82 -8.97
C PRO A 42 0.06 11.87 -8.07
N ALA A 43 -0.47 12.05 -6.86
CA ALA A 43 0.10 12.94 -5.84
C ALA A 43 1.52 12.54 -5.38
N LEU A 44 1.90 11.27 -5.53
CA LEU A 44 3.19 10.73 -5.10
C LEU A 44 4.10 10.34 -6.28
N GLY A 45 3.89 10.99 -7.43
CA GLY A 45 4.69 10.82 -8.63
C GLY A 45 4.20 9.70 -9.56
N ASP A 46 2.90 9.41 -9.55
CA ASP A 46 2.25 8.39 -10.38
C ASP A 46 2.79 6.96 -10.10
N LEU A 47 3.11 6.71 -8.84
CA LEU A 47 3.66 5.44 -8.38
C LEU A 47 2.64 4.68 -7.56
N THR A 48 2.68 3.36 -7.66
CA THR A 48 1.80 2.52 -6.83
C THR A 48 2.27 2.49 -5.38
N ALA A 49 1.35 2.21 -4.46
CA ALA A 49 1.69 2.07 -3.04
C ALA A 49 2.81 1.04 -2.83
N GLN A 50 2.79 -0.06 -3.58
CA GLN A 50 3.88 -1.05 -3.59
C GLN A 50 5.24 -0.43 -3.97
N GLN A 51 5.29 0.38 -5.03
CA GLN A 51 6.54 1.04 -5.45
C GLN A 51 7.02 2.08 -4.43
N LEU A 52 6.09 2.73 -3.74
CA LEU A 52 6.40 3.70 -2.68
C LEU A 52 6.97 3.03 -1.45
N VAL A 53 6.37 1.92 -1.02
CA VAL A 53 6.85 1.08 0.08
C VAL A 53 8.23 0.50 -0.22
N ALA A 54 8.44 -0.03 -1.43
CA ALA A 54 9.73 -0.53 -1.87
C ALA A 54 10.84 0.55 -1.85
N ARG A 55 10.46 1.84 -1.94
CA ARG A 55 11.37 2.99 -1.83
C ARG A 55 11.52 3.53 -0.40
N GLY A 56 10.91 2.89 0.60
CA GLY A 56 10.90 3.35 1.99
C GLY A 56 9.97 4.54 2.26
N ARG A 57 9.05 4.85 1.33
CA ARG A 57 8.15 6.02 1.39
C ARG A 57 6.75 5.65 1.88
N VAL A 58 6.70 4.75 2.87
CA VAL A 58 5.45 4.27 3.47
C VAL A 58 4.69 5.43 4.13
N ALA A 59 5.40 6.32 4.82
CA ALA A 59 4.79 7.48 5.49
C ALA A 59 4.07 8.43 4.51
N GLU A 60 4.56 8.58 3.28
CA GLU A 60 3.88 9.39 2.26
C GLU A 60 2.57 8.74 1.83
N VAL A 61 2.55 7.41 1.66
CA VAL A 61 1.33 6.66 1.34
C VAL A 61 0.31 6.77 2.48
N LEU A 62 0.77 6.62 3.73
CA LEU A 62 -0.09 6.76 4.91
C LEU A 62 -0.69 8.17 5.00
N SER A 63 0.12 9.21 4.82
CA SER A 63 -0.36 10.59 4.82
C SER A 63 -1.34 10.86 3.67
N TYR A 64 -1.14 10.24 2.50
CA TYR A 64 -2.10 10.31 1.40
C TYR A 64 -3.43 9.64 1.75
N ILE A 65 -3.38 8.44 2.34
CA ILE A 65 -4.59 7.72 2.77
C ILE A 65 -5.33 8.51 3.86
N GLU A 66 -4.63 9.02 4.87
CA GLU A 66 -5.22 9.86 5.90
C GLU A 66 -5.86 11.12 5.30
N HIS A 67 -5.22 11.73 4.30
CA HIS A 67 -5.76 12.90 3.61
C HIS A 67 -7.05 12.60 2.85
N ILE A 68 -7.12 11.49 2.10
CA ILE A 68 -8.35 11.11 1.39
C ILE A 68 -9.46 10.68 2.35
N GLU A 69 -9.13 10.06 3.49
CA GLU A 69 -10.11 9.72 4.52
C GLU A 69 -10.66 10.99 5.18
N HIS A 70 -9.81 12.01 5.39
CA HIS A 70 -10.23 13.31 5.91
C HIS A 70 -11.04 14.14 4.91
N ASP A 71 -10.73 14.07 3.61
CA ASP A 71 -11.43 14.82 2.55
C ASP A 71 -12.76 14.15 2.15
N GLY A 72 -12.89 12.83 2.36
CA GLY A 72 -14.04 12.02 1.96
C GLY A 72 -15.09 11.72 3.05
N TYR A 73 -14.82 12.06 4.32
CA TYR A 73 -15.79 11.99 5.43
C TYR A 73 -16.19 13.41 5.87
N ALA A 74 -17.07 14.04 5.09
CA ALA A 74 -17.89 15.17 5.53
C ALA A 74 -19.37 14.86 5.27
#